data_AF-A0A0U1V1X0-F1
#
_entry.id   AF-A0A0U1V1X0-F1
#
_cell.length_a   1.000
_cell.length_b   1.000
_cell.length_c   1.000
_cell.angle_alpha   90.00
_cell.angle_beta   90.00
_cell.angle_gamma   90.00
#
_symmetry.space_group_name_H-M   'P 1'
#
loop_
_entity.id
_entity.type
_entity.pdbx_description
1 polymer ?
#
loop_
_entity_poly.entity_id
_entity_poly.type
_entity_poly.pdbx_seq_one_letter_code
_entity_poly.pdbx_strand_id
1 'polypeptide(L)'
;MNTPRSAANSRVKQLSCFLLSCVLLSPGEVKAATPTYLPCKDSASFNSLANRRLASYEKTLSNYEPGTPTYLATLERMRSAKNRFSRQSALVCGRNDGLPRLFSSDPSTKNNSFAVPALQFLYIAICIGWAGR
;
A
#
# COMPACT_ATOMS: atom_id res chain seq x y z
N MET A 1 -64.38 -22.88 -27.72
CA MET A 1 -63.39 -23.96 -27.51
C MET A 1 -61.98 -23.36 -27.43
N ASN A 2 -61.44 -23.32 -26.22
CA ASN A 2 -60.04 -23.56 -25.78
C ASN A 2 -58.83 -22.97 -26.55
N THR A 3 -58.16 -22.04 -25.85
CA THR A 3 -56.71 -21.76 -25.68
C THR A 3 -55.67 -22.45 -26.61
N PRO A 4 -54.58 -21.72 -26.93
CA PRO A 4 -53.38 -21.90 -26.09
C PRO A 4 -52.71 -20.58 -25.66
N ARG A 5 -53.06 -20.09 -24.46
CA ARG A 5 -52.29 -19.08 -23.67
C ARG A 5 -50.99 -19.66 -23.07
N SER A 6 -50.46 -20.76 -23.58
CA SER A 6 -49.50 -21.61 -22.87
C SER A 6 -48.02 -21.40 -23.24
N ALA A 7 -47.69 -20.60 -24.27
CA ALA A 7 -46.29 -20.37 -24.68
C ALA A 7 -45.63 -19.16 -23.98
N ALA A 8 -46.39 -18.11 -23.67
CA ALA A 8 -45.87 -16.92 -22.97
C ALA A 8 -45.53 -17.21 -21.49
N ASN A 9 -46.20 -18.19 -20.89
CA ASN A 9 -46.10 -18.50 -19.46
C ASN A 9 -44.79 -19.23 -19.09
N SER A 10 -44.17 -19.96 -20.02
CA SER A 10 -42.92 -20.69 -19.79
C SER A 10 -41.70 -19.78 -19.76
N ARG A 11 -41.63 -18.81 -20.69
CA ARG A 11 -40.57 -17.80 -20.74
C ARG A 11 -40.66 -16.85 -19.54
N VAL A 12 -41.87 -16.44 -19.15
CA VAL A 12 -42.13 -15.62 -17.96
C VAL A 12 -41.81 -16.39 -16.66
N LYS A 13 -42.11 -17.69 -16.57
CA LYS A 13 -41.67 -18.53 -15.43
C LYS A 13 -40.16 -18.71 -15.36
N GLN A 14 -39.47 -18.90 -16.49
CA GLN A 14 -38.01 -19.00 -16.51
C GLN A 14 -37.35 -17.68 -16.12
N LEU A 15 -37.82 -16.55 -16.66
CA LEU A 15 -37.34 -15.21 -16.28
C LEU A 15 -37.66 -14.88 -14.81
N SER A 16 -38.84 -15.25 -14.31
CA SER A 16 -39.24 -15.07 -12.91
C SER A 16 -38.40 -15.92 -11.95
N CYS A 17 -38.08 -17.18 -12.29
CA CYS A 17 -37.19 -18.01 -11.49
C CYS A 17 -35.74 -17.51 -11.50
N PHE A 18 -35.26 -17.01 -12.64
CA PHE A 18 -33.90 -16.46 -12.73
C PHE A 18 -33.76 -15.18 -11.91
N LEU A 19 -34.78 -14.31 -11.92
CA LEU A 19 -34.82 -13.11 -11.08
C LEU A 19 -34.98 -13.44 -9.59
N LEU A 20 -35.78 -14.45 -9.22
CA LEU A 20 -35.92 -14.89 -7.83
C LEU A 20 -34.64 -15.55 -7.28
N SER A 21 -33.89 -16.26 -8.13
CA SER A 21 -32.58 -16.84 -7.82
C SER A 21 -31.51 -15.77 -7.59
N CYS A 22 -31.48 -14.71 -8.42
CA CYS A 22 -30.53 -13.60 -8.26
C CYS A 22 -30.75 -12.78 -6.98
N VAL A 23 -31.99 -12.66 -6.48
CA VAL A 23 -32.30 -11.92 -5.25
C VAL A 23 -31.87 -12.68 -3.99
N LEU A 24 -31.80 -14.01 -4.03
CA LEU A 24 -31.31 -14.84 -2.92
C LEU A 24 -29.78 -14.97 -2.90
N LEU A 25 -29.11 -14.58 -3.98
CA LEU A 25 -27.65 -14.58 -4.13
C LEU A 25 -27.05 -13.18 -4.03
N SER A 26 -27.72 -12.24 -3.35
CA SER A 26 -27.06 -10.98 -2.97
C SER A 26 -25.95 -11.29 -1.95
N PRO A 27 -24.66 -11.06 -2.27
CA PRO A 27 -23.64 -11.09 -1.23
C PRO A 27 -23.99 -9.99 -0.24
N GLY A 28 -24.21 -10.35 1.03
CA GLY A 28 -24.40 -9.37 2.10
C GLY A 28 -23.20 -8.43 2.13
N GLU A 29 -23.45 -7.14 2.35
CA GLU A 29 -22.40 -6.14 2.47
C GLU A 29 -21.43 -6.54 3.59
N VAL A 30 -20.27 -7.07 3.21
CA VAL A 30 -19.17 -7.34 4.12
C VAL A 30 -18.61 -6.00 4.55
N LYS A 31 -19.01 -5.55 5.73
CA LYS A 31 -18.37 -4.45 6.44
C LYS A 31 -16.92 -4.88 6.71
N ALA A 32 -16.00 -4.47 5.84
CA ALA A 32 -14.59 -4.83 5.95
C ALA A 32 -14.06 -4.41 7.33
N ALA A 33 -13.71 -5.40 8.15
CA ALA A 33 -13.16 -5.20 9.47
C ALA A 33 -11.80 -4.52 9.36
N THR A 34 -11.70 -3.32 9.95
CA THR A 34 -10.48 -2.54 10.21
C THR A 34 -9.58 -2.27 8.99
N PRO A 35 -9.36 -0.99 8.59
CA PRO A 35 -8.33 -0.73 7.59
C PRO A 35 -6.99 -1.23 8.15
N THR A 36 -6.36 -2.18 7.44
CA THR A 36 -5.03 -2.74 7.74
C THR A 36 -3.94 -1.67 7.73
N TYR A 37 -4.25 -0.49 7.19
CA TYR A 37 -3.32 0.58 6.89
C TYR A 37 -3.65 1.86 7.66
N LEU A 38 -2.62 2.58 8.07
CA LEU A 38 -2.70 3.86 8.76
C LEU A 38 -1.47 4.72 8.41
N PRO A 39 -1.55 6.06 8.45
CA PRO A 39 -0.38 6.91 8.19
C PRO A 39 0.74 6.64 9.21
N CYS A 40 1.98 6.56 8.73
CA CYS A 40 3.14 6.22 9.58
C CYS A 40 3.35 7.21 10.72
N LYS A 41 3.04 8.49 10.51
CA LYS A 41 3.11 9.56 11.51
C LYS A 41 2.33 9.23 12.79
N ASP A 42 1.19 8.57 12.66
CA ASP A 42 0.26 8.32 13.76
C ASP A 42 0.48 6.94 14.42
N SER A 43 1.46 6.18 13.93
CA SER A 43 1.75 4.83 14.44
C SER A 43 2.78 4.84 15.58
N ALA A 44 2.40 4.29 16.73
CA ALA A 44 3.29 4.16 17.89
C ALA A 44 4.48 3.22 17.60
N SER A 45 4.25 2.17 16.82
CA SER A 45 5.28 1.21 16.39
C SER A 45 6.38 1.86 15.54
N PHE A 46 6.04 2.77 14.62
CA PHE A 46 7.05 3.50 13.82
C PHE A 46 7.92 4.42 14.68
N ASN A 47 7.31 5.19 15.59
CA ASN A 47 8.05 6.12 16.46
C ASN A 47 9.01 5.37 17.40
N SER A 48 8.56 4.27 17.99
CA SER A 48 9.43 3.42 18.84
C SER A 48 10.58 2.79 18.05
N LEU A 49 10.34 2.38 16.80
CA LEU A 49 11.38 1.88 15.90
C LEU A 49 12.40 2.98 15.53
N ALA A 50 11.93 4.19 15.21
CA ALA A 50 12.80 5.32 14.91
C ALA A 50 13.70 5.66 16.09
N ASN A 51 13.14 5.73 17.30
CA ASN A 51 13.90 5.99 18.52
C ASN A 51 14.93 4.90 18.81
N ARG A 52 14.55 3.62 18.68
CA ARG A 52 15.48 2.49 18.88
C ARG A 52 16.65 2.54 17.90
N ARG A 53 16.39 2.92 16.65
CA ARG A 53 17.44 3.08 15.62
C ARG A 53 18.36 4.27 15.93
N LEU A 54 17.81 5.41 16.32
CA LEU A 54 18.59 6.60 16.70
C LEU A 54 19.45 6.35 17.95
N ALA A 55 18.88 5.75 18.98
CA ALA A 55 19.61 5.37 20.19
C ALA A 55 20.77 4.42 19.90
N SER A 56 20.62 3.50 18.93
CA SER A 56 21.71 2.63 18.49
C SER A 56 22.87 3.43 17.87
N TYR A 57 22.58 4.48 17.10
CA TYR A 57 23.63 5.33 16.53
C TYR A 57 24.29 6.17 17.62
N GLU A 58 23.52 6.74 18.54
CA GLU A 58 24.04 7.52 19.68
C GLU A 58 24.95 6.67 20.58
N LYS A 59 24.54 5.44 20.90
CA LYS A 59 25.37 4.47 21.62
C LYS A 59 26.67 4.13 20.87
N THR A 60 26.63 4.09 19.54
CA THR A 60 27.84 3.83 18.75
C THR A 60 28.74 5.07 18.75
N LEU A 61 28.13 6.26 18.66
CA LEU A 61 28.82 7.54 18.60
C LEU A 61 29.57 7.86 19.90
N SER A 62 29.04 7.45 21.07
CA SER A 62 29.71 7.61 22.36
C SER A 62 30.98 6.77 22.53
N ASN A 63 31.19 5.74 21.70
CA ASN A 63 32.40 4.92 21.74
C ASN A 63 33.55 5.50 20.89
N TYR A 64 33.29 6.54 20.10
CA TYR A 64 34.27 7.13 19.19
C TYR A 64 34.66 8.54 19.63
N GLU A 65 35.96 8.83 19.58
CA GLU A 65 36.51 10.15 19.86
C GLU A 65 36.03 11.17 18.80
N PRO A 66 35.62 12.39 19.19
CA PRO A 66 35.22 13.43 18.26
C PRO A 66 36.36 13.80 17.30
N GLY A 67 36.06 13.84 16.01
CA GLY A 67 37.04 14.19 14.95
C GLY A 67 37.68 13.01 14.24
N THR A 68 37.44 11.77 14.69
CA THR A 68 37.83 10.58 13.95
C THR A 68 36.96 10.38 12.70
N PRO A 69 37.49 9.76 11.62
CA PRO A 69 36.69 9.50 10.41
C PRO A 69 35.48 8.60 10.69
N THR A 70 35.58 7.70 11.67
CA THR A 70 34.49 6.82 12.11
C THR A 70 33.40 7.57 12.86
N TYR A 71 33.76 8.58 13.66
CA TYR A 71 32.82 9.47 14.33
C TYR A 71 31.99 10.27 13.31
N LEU A 72 32.65 10.94 12.36
CA LEU A 72 31.99 11.74 11.33
C LEU A 72 31.08 10.88 10.43
N ALA A 73 31.54 9.69 10.03
CA ALA A 73 30.72 8.76 9.26
C ALA A 73 29.46 8.31 10.02
N THR A 74 29.57 8.07 11.34
CA THR A 74 28.44 7.66 12.17
C THR A 74 27.46 8.81 12.40
N LEU A 75 27.97 10.03 12.59
CA LEU A 75 27.16 11.25 12.65
C LEU A 75 26.36 11.46 11.37
N GLU A 76 26.98 11.27 10.20
CA GLU A 76 26.29 11.42 8.93
C GLU A 76 25.24 10.33 8.69
N ARG A 77 25.53 9.08 9.09
CA ARG A 77 24.52 8.00 9.08
C ARG A 77 23.32 8.36 9.96
N MET A 78 23.55 8.92 11.14
CA MET A 78 22.48 9.37 12.04
C MET A 78 21.66 10.51 11.41
N ARG A 79 22.30 11.50 10.79
CA ARG A 79 21.62 12.60 10.07
C ARG A 79 20.79 12.06 8.91
N SER A 80 21.37 11.19 8.09
CA SER A 80 20.70 10.51 6.98
C SER A 80 19.52 9.67 7.46
N ALA A 81 19.65 8.97 8.59
CA ALA A 81 18.57 8.20 9.19
C ALA A 81 17.41 9.11 9.64
N LYS A 82 17.69 10.24 10.30
CA LYS A 82 16.66 11.23 10.68
C LYS A 82 15.90 11.74 9.45
N ASN A 83 16.63 12.10 8.39
CA ASN A 83 16.02 12.54 7.13
C ASN A 83 15.21 11.42 6.45
N ARG A 84 15.65 10.16 6.56
CA ARG A 84 14.89 9.02 6.04
C ARG A 84 13.57 8.84 6.78
N PHE A 85 13.58 8.92 8.11
CA PHE A 85 12.36 8.79 8.93
C PHE A 85 11.38 9.95 8.70
N SER A 86 11.86 11.18 8.50
CA SER A 86 10.98 12.31 8.17
C SER A 86 10.27 12.10 6.83
N ARG A 87 10.98 11.61 5.80
CA ARG A 87 10.39 11.26 4.50
C ARG A 87 9.41 10.08 4.61
N GLN A 88 9.74 9.08 5.42
CA GLN A 88 8.91 7.89 5.65
C GLN A 88 7.64 8.19 6.48
N SER A 89 7.61 9.27 7.25
CA SER A 89 6.42 9.66 8.03
C SER A 89 5.19 9.98 7.17
N ALA A 90 5.41 10.42 5.93
CA ALA A 90 4.37 10.70 4.95
C ALA A 90 3.83 9.44 4.24
N LEU A 91 4.45 8.28 4.45
CA LEU A 91 4.02 7.02 3.88
C LEU A 91 2.94 6.36 4.74
N VAL A 92 2.34 5.31 4.18
CA VAL A 92 1.37 4.46 4.85
C VAL A 92 2.11 3.30 5.53
N CYS A 93 1.77 3.01 6.78
CA CYS A 93 2.35 1.93 7.57
C CYS A 93 1.35 0.81 7.79
N GLY A 94 1.86 -0.41 7.97
CA GLY A 94 1.05 -1.52 8.48
C GLY A 94 0.73 -1.32 9.97
N ARG A 95 -0.49 -1.66 10.38
CA ARG A 95 -0.97 -1.45 11.76
C ARG A 95 -0.13 -2.18 12.82
N ASN A 96 0.40 -3.36 12.51
CA ASN A 96 1.10 -4.21 13.49
C ASN A 96 2.60 -3.94 13.51
N ASP A 97 3.21 -3.78 12.34
CA ASP A 97 4.68 -3.70 12.22
C ASP A 97 5.22 -2.29 12.39
N GLY A 98 4.42 -1.26 12.07
CA GLY A 98 4.91 0.13 12.03
C GLY A 98 5.95 0.39 10.96
N LEU A 99 6.04 -0.48 9.95
CA LEU A 99 6.94 -0.32 8.82
C LEU A 99 6.19 0.30 7.63
N PRO A 100 6.82 1.25 6.91
CA PRO A 100 6.22 1.87 5.74
C PRO A 100 6.05 0.83 4.64
N ARG A 101 4.81 0.67 4.16
CA ARG A 101 4.46 -0.20 3.03
C ARG A 101 4.03 0.66 1.86
N LEU A 102 4.36 0.20 0.65
CA LEU A 102 3.87 0.82 -0.57
C LEU A 102 2.49 0.23 -0.86
N PHE A 103 1.48 1.09 -0.95
CA PHE A 103 0.13 0.69 -1.31
C PHE A 103 -0.14 1.09 -2.76
N SER A 104 -0.58 0.14 -3.59
CA SER A 104 -0.66 0.31 -5.05
C SER A 104 -2.07 0.53 -5.58
N SER A 105 -3.12 0.48 -4.74
CA SER A 105 -4.49 0.28 -5.24
C SER A 105 -5.32 1.55 -5.45
N ASP A 106 -4.77 2.76 -5.29
CA ASP A 106 -5.53 4.00 -5.51
C ASP A 106 -4.75 5.00 -6.39
N PRO A 107 -5.28 5.40 -7.56
CA PRO A 107 -4.64 6.36 -8.46
C PRO A 107 -4.78 7.83 -8.02
N SER A 108 -5.66 8.14 -7.05
CA SER A 108 -6.01 9.53 -6.66
C SER A 108 -5.30 10.04 -5.39
N THR A 109 -4.59 9.16 -4.69
CA THR A 109 -3.95 9.49 -3.41
C THR A 109 -2.51 9.95 -3.60
N LYS A 110 -2.07 10.92 -2.77
CA LYS A 110 -0.73 11.51 -2.68
C LYS A 110 0.42 10.51 -2.41
N ASN A 111 0.12 9.21 -2.40
CA ASN A 111 0.97 8.09 -2.03
C ASN A 111 1.10 7.05 -3.16
N ASN A 112 0.74 7.40 -4.42
CA ASN A 112 1.16 6.68 -5.61
C ASN A 112 2.70 6.64 -5.67
N SER A 113 3.26 5.65 -5.01
CA SER A 113 4.70 5.44 -4.88
C SER A 113 5.18 4.36 -5.85
N PHE A 114 4.28 3.77 -6.64
CA PHE A 114 4.57 2.64 -7.53
C PHE A 114 4.31 2.94 -9.00
N ALA A 115 3.20 3.60 -9.37
CA ALA A 115 2.87 3.78 -10.79
C ALA A 115 3.86 4.73 -11.48
N VAL A 116 4.30 5.79 -10.81
CA VAL A 116 5.31 6.72 -11.35
C VAL A 116 6.63 6.03 -11.68
N PRO A 117 7.30 5.32 -10.75
CA PRO A 117 8.54 4.61 -11.08
C PRO A 117 8.31 3.44 -12.04
N ALA A 118 7.16 2.77 -12.01
CA ALA A 118 6.83 1.71 -12.97
C ALA A 118 6.73 2.23 -14.41
N LEU A 119 6.07 3.38 -14.62
CA LEU A 119 5.97 4.00 -15.93
C LEU A 119 7.35 4.50 -16.41
N GLN A 120 8.14 5.09 -15.52
CA GLN A 120 9.52 5.49 -15.83
C GLN A 120 10.38 4.31 -16.26
N PHE A 121 10.27 3.18 -15.55
CA PHE A 121 10.97 1.95 -15.90
C PHE A 121 10.55 1.45 -17.28
N LEU A 122 9.25 1.39 -17.55
CA LEU A 122 8.73 0.92 -18.84
C LEU A 122 9.21 1.82 -19.99
N TYR A 123 9.22 3.14 -19.81
CA TYR A 123 9.74 4.09 -20.79
C TYR A 123 11.20 3.79 -21.15
N ILE A 124 12.06 3.64 -20.13
CA ILE A 124 13.49 3.32 -20.34
C ILE A 124 13.65 1.96 -21.03
N ALA A 125 12.90 0.95 -20.58
CA ALA A 125 12.94 -0.40 -21.14
C ALA A 125 12.52 -0.42 -22.62
N ILE A 126 11.48 0.34 -22.99
CA ILE A 126 11.05 0.48 -24.39
C ILE A 126 12.13 1.17 -25.22
N CYS A 127 12.74 2.26 -24.73
CA CYS A 127 13.82 2.94 -25.45
C CYS A 127 15.01 2.00 -25.70
N ILE A 128 15.42 1.21 -24.72
CA ILE A 128 16.53 0.25 -24.86
C ILE A 128 16.15 -0.87 -25.83
N GLY A 129 14.94 -1.42 -25.69
CA GLY A 129 14.45 -2.49 -26.57
C GLY A 129 14.29 -2.05 -28.03
N TRP A 130 13.87 -0.80 -28.25
CA TRP A 130 13.76 -0.21 -29.59
C TRP A 130 15.13 0.14 -30.18
N ALA A 131 16.08 0.65 -29.38
CA ALA A 131 17.43 0.98 -29.87
C ALA A 131 18.25 -0.25 -30.29
N GLY A 132 17.94 -1.43 -29.75
CA GLY A 132 18.60 -2.69 -30.09
C GLY A 132 17.98 -3.45 -31.29
N ARG A 133 16.88 -2.96 -31.86
CA ARG A 133 16.20 -3.53 -33.02
C ARG A 133 16.47 -2.69 -34.27
#